data_AF-A0A6A6FYF1-F1
#
_entry.id   AF-A0A6A6FYF1-F1
#
_cell.length_a   1.000
_cell.length_b   1.000
_cell.length_c   1.000
_cell.angle_alpha   90.00
_cell.angle_beta   90.00
_cell.angle_gamma   90.00
#
_symmetry.space_group_name_H-M   'P 1'
#
loop_
_entity.id
_entity.type
_entity.pdbx_description
1 polymer ?
#
loop_
_entity_poly.entity_id
_entity_poly.type
_entity_poly.pdbx_seq_one_letter_code
_entity_poly.pdbx_strand_id
1 'polypeptide(L)'
;MSTPLQYSPGFCEYAKFVSTEPELAVFPRFNDVSVRNLVHLMEQVRELQLQLERFDSEEKELLKTATGREKMGIQGVNQSWAAFLHGAKHNERLQKKLKVALELEDVLERYPERALISHSAVMRLPPPQQHVARVCQNWITQQEPMEDNAHLTCDRKDLVSLYTASHEEDLLSRIVQSLCGWYYRDKRVVPSNWDEIPIYDDEKTQRITSFFTVFIAVIMLFGATAILTFAKDVTPVQRMAIIGAFTATFASLVGVFTNCKRSELFVAVSTYSAVLVVFAEVTNKAASM
;
A
#
# COMPACT_ATOMS: atom_id res chain seq x y z
N MET A 1 19.25 -33.17 -13.55
CA MET A 1 19.29 -31.69 -13.47
C MET A 1 18.81 -31.18 -14.81
N SER A 2 17.56 -30.72 -14.88
CA SER A 2 16.99 -30.11 -16.09
C SER A 2 17.72 -28.78 -16.34
N THR A 3 18.37 -28.64 -17.50
CA THR A 3 18.91 -27.36 -17.97
C THR A 3 17.82 -26.30 -17.89
N PRO A 4 18.08 -25.13 -17.29
CA PRO A 4 17.07 -24.08 -17.25
C PRO A 4 16.73 -23.69 -18.70
N LEU A 5 15.44 -23.74 -19.04
CA LEU A 5 14.96 -23.32 -20.35
C LEU A 5 15.36 -21.85 -20.57
N GLN A 6 16.11 -21.62 -21.64
CA GLN A 6 16.43 -20.27 -22.09
C GLN A 6 15.15 -19.67 -22.70
N TYR A 7 14.74 -18.50 -22.20
CA TYR A 7 13.53 -17.84 -22.66
C TYR A 7 13.83 -16.95 -23.86
N SER A 8 12.83 -16.74 -24.71
CA SER A 8 12.93 -15.74 -25.77
C SER A 8 13.12 -14.36 -25.13
N PRO A 9 14.11 -13.56 -25.57
CA PRO A 9 14.34 -12.25 -25.00
C PRO A 9 13.11 -11.37 -25.16
N GLY A 10 12.91 -10.51 -24.16
CA GLY A 10 11.88 -9.49 -24.14
C GLY A 10 10.71 -9.79 -23.20
N PHE A 11 9.47 -9.61 -23.67
CA PHE A 11 8.27 -9.73 -22.81
C PHE A 11 8.14 -11.09 -22.12
N CYS A 12 8.46 -12.18 -22.83
CA CYS A 12 8.38 -13.53 -22.27
C CYS A 12 9.39 -13.74 -21.13
N GLU A 13 10.60 -13.23 -21.32
CA GLU A 13 11.66 -13.30 -20.33
C GLU A 13 11.35 -12.43 -19.11
N TYR A 14 10.88 -11.20 -19.31
CA TYR A 14 10.46 -10.33 -18.22
C TYR A 14 9.28 -10.91 -17.43
N ALA A 15 8.24 -11.44 -18.11
CA ALA A 15 7.13 -12.11 -17.44
C ALA A 15 7.59 -13.31 -16.61
N LYS A 16 8.63 -14.03 -17.08
CA LYS A 16 9.22 -15.12 -16.29
C LYS A 16 10.00 -14.60 -15.09
N PHE A 17 10.75 -13.53 -15.24
CA PHE A 17 11.49 -12.89 -14.14
C PHE A 17 10.53 -12.45 -13.03
N VAL A 18 9.49 -11.69 -13.38
CA VAL A 18 8.48 -11.18 -12.44
C VAL A 18 7.70 -12.31 -11.77
N SER A 19 7.47 -13.44 -12.44
CA SER A 19 6.80 -14.61 -11.88
C SER A 19 7.72 -15.58 -11.12
N THR A 20 9.01 -15.28 -11.02
CA THR A 20 9.97 -16.14 -10.31
C THR A 20 9.72 -16.11 -8.80
N GLU A 21 9.40 -14.94 -8.25
CA GLU A 21 9.01 -14.76 -6.85
C GLU A 21 7.80 -13.83 -6.72
N PRO A 22 6.92 -14.05 -5.75
CA PRO A 22 5.82 -13.13 -5.47
C PRO A 22 6.28 -11.70 -5.22
N GLU A 23 7.42 -11.50 -4.55
CA GLU A 23 7.98 -10.19 -4.25
C GLU A 23 8.41 -9.41 -5.51
N LEU A 24 8.81 -10.12 -6.57
CA LEU A 24 9.23 -9.52 -7.84
C LEU A 24 8.05 -9.06 -8.70
N ALA A 25 6.81 -9.31 -8.28
CA ALA A 25 5.57 -8.87 -8.92
C ALA A 25 5.35 -7.35 -8.79
N VAL A 26 6.28 -6.59 -9.37
CA VAL A 26 6.33 -5.13 -9.34
C VAL A 26 5.94 -4.58 -10.70
N PHE A 27 4.98 -3.65 -10.68
CA PHE A 27 4.45 -3.01 -11.89
C PHE A 27 4.38 -1.50 -11.73
N PRO A 28 4.44 -0.72 -12.82
CA PRO A 28 4.18 0.71 -12.77
C PRO A 28 2.73 0.99 -12.38
N ARG A 29 2.53 2.00 -11.54
CA ARG A 29 1.20 2.46 -11.09
C ARG A 29 0.40 3.13 -12.21
N PHE A 30 1.11 3.76 -13.16
CA PHE A 30 0.53 4.61 -14.20
C PHE A 30 -0.47 5.65 -13.64
N ASN A 31 -0.13 6.27 -12.51
CA ASN A 31 -1.03 7.15 -11.78
C ASN A 31 -1.57 8.29 -12.65
N ASP A 32 -0.68 9.02 -13.31
CA ASP A 32 -1.04 10.18 -14.13
C ASP A 32 -1.96 9.79 -15.29
N VAL A 33 -1.67 8.66 -15.94
CA VAL A 33 -2.48 8.15 -17.06
C VAL A 33 -3.85 7.70 -16.58
N SER A 34 -3.91 7.01 -15.43
CA SER A 34 -5.16 6.56 -14.83
C SER A 34 -6.02 7.75 -14.38
N VAL A 35 -5.43 8.76 -13.74
CA VAL A 35 -6.13 9.98 -13.33
C VAL A 35 -6.63 10.75 -14.54
N ARG A 36 -5.81 10.86 -15.60
CA ARG A 36 -6.24 11.49 -16.85
C ARG A 36 -7.45 10.79 -17.46
N ASN A 37 -7.49 9.45 -17.45
CA ASN A 37 -8.66 8.71 -17.89
C ASN A 37 -9.91 8.99 -17.02
N LEU A 38 -9.73 9.08 -15.70
CA LEU A 38 -10.83 9.44 -14.79
C LEU A 38 -11.38 10.84 -15.09
N VAL A 39 -10.52 11.82 -15.35
CA VAL A 39 -10.93 13.19 -15.72
C VAL A 39 -11.71 13.18 -17.04
N HIS A 40 -11.26 12.43 -18.05
CA HIS A 40 -11.96 12.32 -19.33
C HIS A 40 -13.35 11.71 -19.20
N LEU A 41 -13.49 10.69 -18.34
CA LEU A 41 -14.78 10.05 -18.07
C LEU A 41 -15.69 10.98 -17.26
N MET A 42 -15.15 11.68 -16.27
CA MET A 42 -15.89 12.69 -15.49
C MET A 42 -16.46 13.78 -16.39
N GLU A 43 -15.68 14.30 -17.34
CA GLU A 43 -16.14 15.34 -18.27
C GLU A 43 -17.21 14.81 -19.23
N GLN A 44 -17.10 13.57 -19.70
CA GLN A 44 -18.15 12.93 -20.50
C GLN A 44 -19.47 12.81 -19.71
N VAL A 45 -19.41 12.38 -18.45
CA VAL A 45 -20.59 12.36 -17.57
C VAL A 45 -21.17 13.76 -17.44
N ARG A 46 -20.31 14.78 -17.24
CA ARG A 46 -20.75 16.16 -17.04
C ARG A 46 -21.44 16.72 -18.29
N GLU A 47 -20.87 16.50 -19.47
CA GLU A 47 -21.48 16.93 -20.73
C GLU A 47 -22.85 16.28 -20.89
N LEU A 48 -22.95 14.94 -20.76
CA LEU A 48 -24.23 14.22 -20.89
C LEU A 48 -25.28 14.69 -19.88
N GLN A 49 -24.88 14.96 -18.63
CA GLN A 49 -25.76 15.56 -17.62
C GLN A 49 -26.29 16.92 -18.06
N LEU A 50 -25.42 17.80 -18.56
CA LEU A 50 -25.84 19.11 -19.10
C LEU A 50 -26.81 18.95 -20.27
N GLN A 51 -26.61 17.95 -21.15
CA GLN A 51 -27.55 17.69 -22.24
C GLN A 51 -28.93 17.27 -21.73
N LEU A 52 -29.00 16.40 -20.71
CA LEU A 52 -30.25 16.01 -20.07
C LEU A 52 -30.93 17.19 -19.36
N GLU A 53 -30.16 18.02 -18.62
CA GLU A 53 -30.67 19.24 -17.99
C GLU A 53 -31.23 20.24 -19.01
N ARG A 54 -30.62 20.34 -20.21
CA ARG A 54 -31.18 21.13 -21.32
C ARG A 54 -32.52 20.57 -21.79
N PHE A 55 -32.64 19.26 -21.98
CA PHE A 55 -33.92 18.66 -22.36
C PHE A 55 -35.01 18.89 -21.30
N ASP A 56 -34.67 18.77 -20.02
CA ASP A 56 -35.61 18.96 -18.91
C ASP A 56 -36.03 20.43 -18.75
N SER A 57 -35.10 21.38 -18.94
CA SER A 57 -35.40 22.81 -18.89
C SER A 57 -36.27 23.26 -20.08
N GLU A 58 -35.95 22.83 -21.30
CA GLU A 58 -36.80 23.07 -22.47
C GLU A 58 -38.21 22.48 -22.28
N GLU A 59 -38.31 21.30 -21.66
CA GLU A 59 -39.58 20.63 -21.39
C GLU A 59 -40.40 21.39 -20.34
N LYS A 60 -39.74 21.91 -19.31
CA LYS A 60 -40.35 22.80 -18.33
C LYS A 60 -40.90 24.08 -18.96
N GLU A 61 -40.21 24.67 -19.93
CA GLU A 61 -40.70 25.84 -20.67
C GLU A 61 -41.90 25.49 -21.57
N LEU A 62 -41.87 24.34 -22.25
CA LEU A 62 -43.03 23.85 -23.03
C LEU A 62 -44.27 23.64 -22.14
N LEU A 63 -44.09 23.11 -20.93
CA LEU A 63 -45.20 22.90 -19.99
C LEU A 63 -45.87 24.22 -19.53
N LYS A 64 -45.19 25.37 -19.64
CA LYS A 64 -45.77 26.69 -19.34
C LYS A 64 -46.64 27.21 -20.49
N THR A 65 -46.28 26.89 -21.73
CA THR A 65 -46.94 27.41 -22.94
C THR A 65 -47.94 26.43 -23.56
N ALA A 66 -47.88 25.14 -23.21
CA ALA A 66 -48.69 24.08 -23.79
C ALA A 66 -50.17 24.10 -23.34
N THR A 67 -51.05 23.62 -24.23
CA THR A 67 -52.47 23.41 -23.93
C THR A 67 -52.70 22.22 -22.99
N GLY A 68 -53.87 22.15 -22.33
CA GLY A 68 -54.14 21.12 -21.31
C GLY A 68 -53.97 19.66 -21.79
N ARG A 69 -54.27 19.36 -23.06
CA ARG A 69 -54.10 18.01 -23.64
C ARG A 69 -52.63 17.69 -23.91
N GLU A 70 -51.86 18.63 -24.46
CA GLU A 70 -50.42 18.48 -24.69
C GLU A 70 -49.66 18.33 -23.37
N LYS A 71 -50.06 19.11 -22.36
CA LYS A 71 -49.49 19.03 -21.02
C LYS A 71 -49.66 17.63 -20.40
N MET A 72 -50.85 17.03 -20.53
CA MET A 72 -51.08 15.64 -20.08
C MET A 72 -50.24 14.63 -20.86
N GLY A 73 -50.03 14.85 -22.17
CA GLY A 73 -49.17 13.99 -22.98
C GLY A 73 -47.71 14.03 -22.52
N ILE A 74 -47.14 15.22 -22.35
CA ILE A 74 -45.76 15.41 -21.88
C ILE A 74 -45.57 14.81 -20.47
N GLN A 75 -46.50 15.08 -19.55
CA GLN A 75 -46.45 14.52 -18.20
C GLN A 75 -46.57 12.99 -18.17
N GLY A 76 -47.44 12.41 -19.00
CA GLY A 76 -47.62 10.97 -19.08
C GLY A 76 -46.37 10.23 -19.58
N VAL A 77 -45.65 10.82 -20.54
CA VAL A 77 -44.38 10.30 -21.05
C VAL A 77 -43.29 10.32 -19.97
N ASN A 78 -43.21 11.37 -19.15
CA ASN A 78 -42.21 11.47 -18.09
C ASN A 78 -42.46 10.58 -16.87
N GLN A 79 -43.71 10.21 -16.63
CA GLN A 79 -44.08 9.39 -15.46
C GLN A 79 -43.88 7.89 -15.69
N SER A 80 -43.74 7.45 -16.94
CA SER A 80 -43.63 6.03 -17.28
C SER A 80 -42.51 5.78 -18.29
N TRP A 81 -41.55 4.94 -17.90
CA TRP A 81 -40.46 4.51 -18.79
C TRP A 81 -41.00 3.84 -20.07
N ALA A 82 -42.07 3.05 -19.96
CA ALA A 82 -42.70 2.41 -21.11
C ALA A 82 -43.33 3.45 -22.07
N ALA A 83 -43.95 4.50 -21.52
CA ALA A 83 -44.50 5.60 -22.31
C ALA A 83 -43.38 6.46 -22.95
N PHE A 84 -42.26 6.64 -22.25
CA PHE A 84 -41.05 7.28 -22.77
C PHE A 84 -40.47 6.53 -23.97
N LEU A 85 -40.25 5.22 -23.85
CA LEU A 85 -39.76 4.38 -24.94
C LEU A 85 -40.70 4.37 -26.14
N HIS A 86 -42.01 4.31 -25.91
CA HIS A 86 -43.00 4.39 -26.98
C HIS A 86 -42.98 5.78 -27.66
N GLY A 87 -42.91 6.85 -26.86
CA GLY A 87 -42.80 8.22 -27.37
C GLY A 87 -41.53 8.48 -28.18
N ALA A 88 -40.41 7.88 -27.78
CA ALA A 88 -39.12 7.97 -28.48
C ALA A 88 -39.13 7.34 -29.88
N LYS A 89 -40.05 6.42 -30.19
CA LYS A 89 -40.21 5.86 -31.55
C LYS A 89 -40.84 6.85 -32.53
N HIS A 90 -41.60 7.82 -32.02
CA HIS A 90 -42.42 8.71 -32.85
C HIS A 90 -41.97 10.17 -32.77
N ASN A 91 -41.20 10.54 -31.73
CA ASN A 91 -40.75 11.91 -31.52
C ASN A 91 -39.22 11.98 -31.48
N GLU A 92 -38.64 12.69 -32.45
CA GLU A 92 -37.18 12.84 -32.61
C GLU A 92 -36.52 13.43 -31.36
N ARG A 93 -37.19 14.33 -30.64
CA ARG A 93 -36.66 14.92 -29.40
C ARG A 93 -36.54 13.87 -28.29
N LEU A 94 -37.58 13.05 -28.11
CA LEU A 94 -37.56 11.97 -27.12
C LEU A 94 -36.54 10.89 -27.50
N GLN A 95 -36.37 10.64 -28.81
CA GLN A 95 -35.32 9.76 -29.32
C GLN A 95 -33.92 10.26 -28.96
N LYS A 96 -33.65 11.57 -29.13
CA LYS A 96 -32.39 12.20 -28.73
C LYS A 96 -32.18 12.12 -27.21
N LYS A 97 -33.20 12.42 -26.40
CA LYS A 97 -33.15 12.30 -24.93
C LYS A 97 -32.85 10.87 -24.50
N LEU A 98 -33.48 9.87 -25.13
CA LEU A 98 -33.24 8.46 -24.87
C LEU A 98 -31.81 8.04 -25.23
N LYS A 99 -31.29 8.50 -26.38
CA LYS A 99 -29.91 8.20 -26.79
C LYS A 99 -28.89 8.73 -25.77
N VAL A 100 -29.05 9.98 -25.33
CA VAL A 100 -28.18 10.57 -24.30
C VAL A 100 -28.28 9.82 -22.97
N ALA A 101 -29.49 9.40 -22.56
CA ALA A 101 -29.68 8.63 -21.33
C ALA A 101 -28.98 7.25 -21.39
N LEU A 102 -29.04 6.56 -22.53
CA LEU A 102 -28.34 5.29 -22.73
C LEU A 102 -26.81 5.45 -22.80
N GLU A 103 -26.33 6.51 -23.46
CA GLU A 103 -24.90 6.85 -23.45
C GLU A 103 -24.41 7.17 -22.03
N LEU A 104 -25.22 7.84 -21.22
CA LEU A 104 -24.90 8.11 -19.81
C LEU A 104 -24.82 6.82 -18.99
N GLU A 105 -25.71 5.86 -19.20
CA GLU A 105 -25.67 4.55 -18.53
C GLU A 105 -24.34 3.83 -18.82
N ASP A 106 -23.91 3.78 -20.07
CA ASP A 106 -22.64 3.14 -20.48
C ASP A 106 -21.40 3.89 -19.96
N VAL A 107 -21.43 5.23 -19.87
CA VAL A 107 -20.34 6.00 -19.26
C VAL A 107 -20.31 5.82 -17.73
N LEU A 108 -21.48 5.71 -17.08
CA LEU A 108 -21.57 5.43 -15.64
C LEU A 108 -21.16 4.01 -15.27
N GLU A 109 -21.29 3.03 -16.16
CA GLU A 109 -20.68 1.71 -15.92
C GLU A 109 -19.13 1.81 -15.97
N ARG A 110 -18.61 2.67 -16.85
CA ARG A 110 -17.16 2.85 -17.02
C ARG A 110 -16.52 3.70 -15.92
N TYR A 111 -17.17 4.78 -15.47
CA TYR A 111 -16.58 5.76 -14.55
C TYR A 111 -16.55 5.29 -13.08
N PRO A 112 -17.66 5.26 -12.31
CA PRO A 112 -17.65 4.84 -10.93
C PRO A 112 -17.38 3.35 -10.75
N GLU A 113 -18.00 2.46 -11.53
CA GLU A 113 -17.95 1.02 -11.24
C GLU A 113 -16.59 0.39 -11.60
N ARG A 114 -16.03 0.77 -12.76
CA ARG A 114 -14.77 0.18 -13.22
C ARG A 114 -13.58 1.06 -12.90
N ALA A 115 -13.53 2.28 -13.44
CA ALA A 115 -12.32 3.09 -13.39
C ALA A 115 -12.01 3.58 -11.97
N LEU A 116 -13.00 4.15 -11.26
CA LEU A 116 -12.78 4.76 -9.96
C LEU A 116 -12.46 3.71 -8.88
N ILE A 117 -13.23 2.62 -8.83
CA ILE A 117 -12.98 1.52 -7.88
C ILE A 117 -11.63 0.87 -8.16
N SER A 118 -11.30 0.54 -9.41
CA SER A 118 -10.02 -0.06 -9.76
C SER A 118 -8.85 0.85 -9.42
N HIS A 119 -8.95 2.15 -9.73
CA HIS A 119 -7.92 3.11 -9.38
C HIS A 119 -7.74 3.24 -7.86
N SER A 120 -8.85 3.25 -7.10
CA SER A 120 -8.78 3.27 -5.64
C SER A 120 -8.11 2.01 -5.06
N ALA A 121 -8.33 0.84 -5.68
CA ALA A 121 -7.69 -0.41 -5.29
C ALA A 121 -6.18 -0.37 -5.57
N VAL A 122 -5.78 0.12 -6.75
CA VAL A 122 -4.36 0.31 -7.12
C VAL A 122 -3.66 1.29 -6.17
N MET A 123 -4.34 2.38 -5.77
CA MET A 123 -3.78 3.37 -4.85
C MET A 123 -3.55 2.84 -3.43
N ARG A 124 -4.26 1.79 -3.02
CA ARG A 124 -4.06 1.12 -1.72
C ARG A 124 -2.86 0.19 -1.72
N LEU A 125 -2.34 -0.20 -2.88
CA LEU A 125 -1.20 -1.09 -2.96
C LEU A 125 0.08 -0.35 -2.55
N PRO A 126 0.94 -0.97 -1.72
CA PRO A 126 2.16 -0.34 -1.25
C PRO A 126 3.20 -0.24 -2.38
N PRO A 127 4.11 0.75 -2.29
CA PRO A 127 5.30 0.74 -3.14
C PRO A 127 6.18 -0.47 -2.81
N PRO A 128 6.96 -0.99 -3.78
CA PRO A 128 7.85 -2.12 -3.53
C PRO A 128 8.91 -1.78 -2.46
N GLN A 129 9.40 -2.82 -1.80
CA GLN A 129 10.53 -2.69 -0.88
C GLN A 129 11.76 -2.14 -1.63
N GLN A 130 12.59 -1.36 -0.95
CA GLN A 130 13.72 -0.68 -1.62
C GLN A 130 14.71 -1.66 -2.26
N HIS A 131 14.92 -2.81 -1.61
CA HIS A 131 15.83 -3.83 -2.11
C HIS A 131 15.24 -4.52 -3.35
N VAL A 132 13.95 -4.89 -3.34
CA VAL A 132 13.23 -5.47 -4.48
C VAL A 132 13.25 -4.52 -5.67
N ALA A 133 12.94 -3.24 -5.46
CA ALA A 133 12.96 -2.23 -6.52
C ALA A 133 14.34 -2.14 -7.18
N ARG A 134 15.42 -2.20 -6.38
CA ARG A 134 16.80 -2.20 -6.89
C ARG A 134 17.12 -3.47 -7.68
N VAL A 135 16.67 -4.64 -7.22
CA VAL A 135 16.85 -5.91 -7.92
C VAL A 135 16.16 -5.87 -9.28
N CYS A 136 14.90 -5.42 -9.34
CA CYS A 136 14.17 -5.26 -10.58
C CYS A 136 14.87 -4.25 -11.52
N GLN A 137 15.24 -3.07 -11.02
CA GLN A 137 15.93 -2.05 -11.83
C GLN A 137 17.27 -2.54 -12.39
N ASN A 138 18.07 -3.23 -11.56
CA ASN A 138 19.33 -3.82 -12.01
C ASN A 138 19.09 -4.86 -13.12
N TRP A 139 18.12 -5.76 -12.93
CA TRP A 139 17.80 -6.77 -13.92
C TRP A 139 17.30 -6.15 -15.24
N ILE A 140 16.41 -5.16 -15.17
CA ILE A 140 15.88 -4.46 -16.35
C ILE A 140 17.00 -3.72 -17.10
N THR A 141 17.93 -3.10 -16.38
CA THR A 141 19.08 -2.39 -16.99
C THR A 141 20.08 -3.36 -17.64
N GLN A 142 20.21 -4.58 -17.12
CA GLN A 142 21.11 -5.59 -17.66
C GLN A 142 20.53 -6.32 -18.87
N GLN A 143 19.25 -6.68 -18.82
CA GLN A 143 18.61 -7.52 -19.84
C GLN A 143 17.87 -6.72 -20.90
N GLU A 144 17.52 -5.46 -20.61
CA GLU A 144 16.78 -4.54 -21.50
C GLU A 144 15.63 -5.24 -22.25
N PRO A 145 14.61 -5.77 -21.54
CA PRO A 145 13.59 -6.62 -22.15
C PRO A 145 12.68 -5.88 -23.16
N MET A 146 12.65 -4.55 -23.12
CA MET A 146 11.81 -3.73 -24.00
C MET A 146 12.67 -2.62 -24.62
N GLU A 147 12.27 -2.13 -25.81
CA GLU A 147 12.94 -0.99 -26.46
C GLU A 147 12.88 0.29 -25.60
N ASP A 148 11.81 0.45 -24.82
CA ASP A 148 11.65 1.52 -23.84
C ASP A 148 11.35 0.92 -22.46
N ASN A 149 12.32 1.01 -21.55
CA ASN A 149 12.21 0.55 -20.17
C ASN A 149 11.96 1.70 -19.17
N ALA A 150 11.79 2.94 -19.62
CA ALA A 150 11.73 4.11 -18.76
C ALA A 150 10.60 4.05 -17.72
N HIS A 151 9.48 3.41 -18.09
CA HIS A 151 8.33 3.21 -17.22
C HIS A 151 8.56 2.16 -16.11
N LEU A 152 9.55 1.26 -16.28
CA LEU A 152 9.94 0.24 -15.32
C LEU A 152 11.10 0.70 -14.42
N THR A 153 11.91 1.65 -14.91
CA THR A 153 13.02 2.26 -14.16
C THR A 153 12.64 3.58 -13.48
N CYS A 154 11.34 3.87 -13.35
CA CYS A 154 10.84 5.08 -12.72
C CYS A 154 11.11 5.11 -11.21
N ASP A 155 10.76 6.24 -10.57
CA ASP A 155 10.92 6.37 -9.12
C ASP A 155 10.11 5.29 -8.39
N ARG A 156 10.63 4.81 -7.27
CA ARG A 156 10.04 3.74 -6.46
C ARG A 156 8.58 4.04 -6.09
N LYS A 157 8.23 5.31 -5.93
CA LYS A 157 6.88 5.76 -5.56
C LYS A 157 5.84 5.53 -6.67
N ASP A 158 6.31 5.50 -7.92
CA ASP A 158 5.47 5.26 -9.10
C ASP A 158 5.34 3.77 -9.41
N LEU A 159 6.00 2.91 -8.65
CA LEU A 159 5.88 1.46 -8.71
C LEU A 159 4.90 0.95 -7.65
N VAL A 160 4.34 -0.23 -7.92
CA VAL A 160 3.40 -0.93 -7.06
C VAL A 160 3.84 -2.38 -6.94
N SER A 161 3.83 -2.90 -5.72
CA SER A 161 4.00 -4.33 -5.48
C SER A 161 2.63 -5.00 -5.37
N LEU A 162 2.40 -6.06 -6.15
CA LEU A 162 1.20 -6.90 -6.00
C LEU A 162 1.27 -7.77 -4.75
N TYR A 163 2.49 -8.09 -4.32
CA TYR A 163 2.71 -8.77 -3.05
C TYR A 163 2.83 -7.72 -1.95
N THR A 164 1.86 -7.73 -1.04
CA THR A 164 2.04 -7.06 0.24
C THR A 164 2.83 -8.01 1.14
N ALA A 165 4.11 -7.72 1.35
CA ALA A 165 4.80 -8.32 2.47
C ALA A 165 3.99 -7.92 3.71
N SER A 166 3.50 -8.92 4.46
CA SER A 166 2.52 -8.71 5.54
C SER A 166 3.07 -7.90 6.74
N HIS A 167 4.32 -7.43 6.65
CA HIS A 167 5.00 -6.68 7.68
C HIS A 167 5.57 -5.39 7.10
N GLU A 168 5.09 -4.26 7.60
CA GLU A 168 5.78 -2.98 7.43
C GLU A 168 7.22 -3.15 7.92
N GLU A 169 8.18 -2.80 7.06
CA GLU A 169 9.61 -2.95 7.33
C GLU A 169 9.99 -2.30 8.66
N ASP A 170 10.21 -3.11 9.70
CA ASP A 170 10.83 -2.62 10.93
C ASP A 170 12.18 -1.98 10.57
N LEU A 171 12.50 -0.83 11.16
CA LEU A 171 13.80 -0.16 10.98
C LEU A 171 14.96 -1.10 11.34
N LEU A 172 14.75 -2.02 12.28
CA LEU A 172 15.69 -3.12 12.54
C LEU A 172 15.83 -4.08 11.38
N SER A 173 14.74 -4.45 10.72
CA SER A 173 14.81 -5.36 9.58
C SER A 173 15.69 -4.76 8.48
N ARG A 174 15.61 -3.44 8.24
CA ARG A 174 16.52 -2.73 7.32
C ARG A 174 17.98 -2.75 7.77
N ILE A 175 18.23 -2.58 9.07
CA ILE A 175 19.59 -2.57 9.64
C ILE A 175 20.18 -3.98 9.64
N VAL A 176 19.39 -5.00 10.00
CA VAL A 176 19.79 -6.41 9.95
C VAL A 176 20.02 -6.84 8.51
N GLN A 177 19.16 -6.44 7.56
CA GLN A 177 19.39 -6.67 6.14
C GLN A 177 20.66 -5.97 5.63
N SER A 178 20.97 -4.75 6.08
CA SER A 178 22.19 -4.06 5.64
C SER A 178 23.47 -4.64 6.24
N LEU A 179 23.44 -5.09 7.50
CA LEU A 179 24.58 -5.69 8.20
C LEU A 179 24.80 -7.17 7.86
N CYS A 180 23.72 -7.94 7.71
CA CYS A 180 23.74 -9.40 7.51
C CYS A 180 23.27 -9.84 6.11
N GLY A 181 22.99 -8.92 5.19
CA GLY A 181 22.46 -9.26 3.86
C GLY A 181 23.35 -10.19 3.03
N TRP A 182 24.66 -10.18 3.28
CA TRP A 182 25.63 -11.08 2.66
C TRP A 182 25.47 -12.56 3.08
N TYR A 183 24.96 -12.84 4.28
CA TYR A 183 24.67 -14.20 4.78
C TYR A 183 23.31 -14.74 4.29
N TYR A 184 22.46 -13.84 3.80
CA TYR A 184 21.04 -14.09 3.53
C TYR A 184 20.70 -14.41 2.08
N ARG A 185 21.69 -14.42 1.20
CA ARG A 185 21.51 -14.55 -0.24
C ARG A 185 21.21 -16.01 -0.56
N ASP A 186 19.94 -16.37 -0.69
CA ASP A 186 19.57 -17.68 -1.20
C ASP A 186 19.76 -17.68 -2.72
N LYS A 187 20.62 -18.57 -3.21
CA LYS A 187 20.95 -18.64 -4.64
C LYS A 187 20.00 -19.62 -5.31
N ARG A 188 18.95 -19.12 -5.98
CA ARG A 188 18.15 -19.97 -6.88
C ARG A 188 18.87 -20.20 -8.20
N VAL A 189 18.61 -21.37 -8.78
CA VAL A 189 19.07 -21.73 -10.12
C VAL A 189 18.22 -20.96 -11.13
N VAL A 190 18.72 -19.79 -11.53
CA VAL A 190 18.17 -18.99 -12.62
C VAL A 190 18.74 -19.46 -13.96
N PRO A 191 18.08 -19.17 -15.10
CA PRO A 191 18.64 -19.38 -16.43
C PRO A 191 20.06 -18.79 -16.56
N SER A 192 20.94 -19.45 -17.30
CA SER A 192 22.37 -19.11 -17.39
C SER A 192 22.66 -17.71 -17.93
N ASN A 193 21.68 -17.06 -18.55
CA ASN A 193 21.75 -15.70 -19.06
C ASN A 193 21.37 -14.63 -18.02
N TRP A 194 20.87 -15.02 -16.85
CA TRP A 194 20.56 -14.10 -15.76
C TRP A 194 21.71 -14.11 -14.75
N ASP A 195 22.16 -12.92 -14.35
CA ASP A 195 23.02 -12.77 -13.19
C ASP A 195 22.31 -13.25 -11.91
N GLU A 196 23.08 -13.72 -10.92
CA GLU A 196 22.55 -14.22 -9.65
C GLU A 196 21.66 -13.17 -8.95
N ILE A 197 20.34 -13.34 -9.05
CA ILE A 197 19.35 -12.47 -8.42
C ILE A 197 19.41 -12.72 -6.90
N PRO A 198 19.82 -11.73 -6.07
CA PRO A 198 19.74 -11.85 -4.63
C PRO A 198 18.28 -11.73 -4.20
N ILE A 199 17.63 -12.87 -3.97
CA ILE A 199 16.31 -12.92 -3.35
C ILE A 199 16.52 -13.21 -1.86
N TYR A 200 15.87 -12.42 -1.01
CA TYR A 200 15.91 -12.59 0.44
C TYR A 200 14.72 -13.44 0.86
N ASP A 201 14.95 -14.40 1.75
CA ASP A 201 13.88 -15.21 2.33
C ASP A 201 13.23 -14.42 3.49
N ASP A 202 11.98 -14.00 3.30
CA ASP A 202 11.19 -13.23 4.27
C ASP A 202 11.07 -13.96 5.63
N GLU A 203 10.88 -15.28 5.64
CA GLU A 203 10.70 -16.05 6.88
C GLU A 203 11.97 -16.11 7.72
N LYS A 204 13.11 -16.32 7.04
CA LYS A 204 14.42 -16.30 7.71
C LYS A 204 14.67 -14.90 8.24
N THR A 205 14.38 -13.85 7.47
CA THR A 205 14.65 -12.45 7.85
C THR A 205 13.87 -12.08 9.11
N GLN A 206 12.60 -12.47 9.16
CA GLN A 206 11.74 -12.27 10.33
C GLN A 206 12.27 -12.97 11.57
N ARG A 207 12.71 -14.24 11.46
CA ARG A 207 13.20 -15.02 12.61
C ARG A 207 14.45 -14.39 13.24
N ILE A 208 15.35 -13.86 12.42
CA ILE A 208 16.58 -13.23 12.92
C ILE A 208 16.34 -11.82 13.45
N THR A 209 15.51 -11.01 12.80
CA THR A 209 15.08 -9.71 13.35
C THR A 209 14.41 -9.92 14.73
N SER A 210 13.56 -10.93 14.86
CA SER A 210 12.94 -11.31 16.14
C SER A 210 13.96 -11.79 17.18
N PHE A 211 15.02 -12.48 16.75
CA PHE A 211 16.10 -12.88 17.65
C PHE A 211 16.87 -11.66 18.18
N PHE A 212 17.23 -10.71 17.31
CA PHE A 212 17.93 -9.50 17.73
C PHE A 212 17.10 -8.60 18.63
N THR A 213 15.79 -8.46 18.38
CA THR A 213 14.90 -7.67 19.26
C THR A 213 14.86 -8.25 20.67
N VAL A 214 14.66 -9.57 20.79
CA VAL A 214 14.67 -10.26 22.09
C VAL A 214 16.04 -10.15 22.75
N PHE A 215 17.12 -10.31 21.99
CA PHE A 215 18.49 -10.22 22.51
C PHE A 215 18.80 -8.83 23.07
N ILE A 216 18.43 -7.76 22.36
CA ILE A 216 18.59 -6.37 22.82
C ILE A 216 17.76 -6.12 24.09
N ALA A 217 16.51 -6.63 24.15
CA ALA A 217 15.65 -6.49 25.32
C ALA A 217 16.24 -7.20 26.55
N VAL A 218 16.82 -8.39 26.36
CA VAL A 218 17.52 -9.14 27.41
C VAL A 218 18.74 -8.37 27.91
N ILE A 219 19.59 -7.85 27.01
CA ILE A 219 20.76 -7.03 27.40
C ILE A 219 20.33 -5.79 28.18
N MET A 220 19.23 -5.13 27.79
CA MET A 220 18.68 -3.99 28.52
C MET A 220 18.27 -4.36 29.96
N LEU A 221 17.51 -5.46 30.12
CA LEU A 221 17.08 -5.95 31.43
C LEU A 221 18.26 -6.34 32.33
N PHE A 222 19.20 -7.13 31.81
CA PHE A 222 20.38 -7.55 32.56
C PHE A 222 21.35 -6.40 32.83
N GLY A 223 21.52 -5.48 31.88
CA GLY A 223 22.38 -4.31 32.04
C GLY A 223 21.88 -3.38 33.15
N ALA A 224 20.58 -3.07 33.14
CA ALA A 224 19.97 -2.22 34.16
C ALA A 224 20.06 -2.85 35.57
N THR A 225 19.79 -4.15 35.69
CA THR A 225 19.90 -4.87 36.98
C THR A 225 21.34 -5.00 37.46
N ALA A 226 22.29 -5.33 36.58
CA ALA A 226 23.71 -5.41 36.91
C ALA A 226 24.25 -4.06 37.42
N ILE A 227 23.99 -2.97 36.70
CA ILE A 227 24.43 -1.63 37.10
C ILE A 227 23.87 -1.26 38.48
N LEU A 228 22.60 -1.56 38.75
CA LEU A 228 22.00 -1.31 40.06
C LEU A 228 22.65 -2.11 41.20
N THR A 229 23.13 -3.33 40.92
CA THR A 229 23.80 -4.17 41.93
C THR A 229 25.24 -3.76 42.21
N PHE A 230 25.98 -3.28 41.19
CA PHE A 230 27.37 -2.84 41.36
C PHE A 230 27.47 -1.43 41.95
N ALA A 231 26.44 -0.61 41.80
CA ALA A 231 26.44 0.75 42.30
C ALA A 231 26.02 0.81 43.79
N LYS A 232 26.97 0.47 44.67
CA LYS A 232 26.78 0.39 46.14
C LYS A 232 26.59 1.75 46.83
N ASP A 233 27.12 2.85 46.28
CA ASP A 233 27.13 4.18 46.93
C ASP A 233 26.17 5.21 46.29
N VAL A 234 25.05 4.74 45.72
CA VAL A 234 24.14 5.61 44.95
C VAL A 234 23.03 6.18 45.83
N THR A 235 22.83 7.49 45.76
CA THR A 235 21.72 8.18 46.44
C THR A 235 20.35 7.71 45.92
N PRO A 236 19.27 7.78 46.72
CA PRO A 236 17.94 7.36 46.29
C PRO A 236 17.46 8.12 45.03
N VAL A 237 17.85 9.39 44.89
CA VAL A 237 17.54 10.21 43.71
C VAL A 237 18.26 9.70 42.47
N GLN A 238 19.56 9.39 42.57
CA GLN A 238 20.32 8.85 41.44
C GLN A 238 19.83 7.47 41.00
N ARG A 239 19.34 6.63 41.93
CA ARG A 239 18.72 5.34 41.57
C ARG A 239 17.45 5.52 40.74
N MET A 240 16.57 6.43 41.14
CA MET A 240 15.37 6.76 40.36
C MET A 240 15.73 7.32 38.98
N ALA A 241 16.78 8.14 38.90
CA ALA A 241 17.29 8.65 37.63
C ALA A 241 17.82 7.54 36.72
N ILE A 242 18.55 6.55 37.25
CA ILE A 242 19.04 5.39 36.50
C ILE A 242 17.88 4.56 35.94
N ILE A 243 16.86 4.27 36.76
CA ILE A 243 15.67 3.52 36.32
C ILE A 243 14.93 4.29 35.21
N GLY A 244 14.73 5.60 35.39
CA GLY A 244 14.11 6.46 34.39
C GLY A 244 14.90 6.50 33.08
N ALA A 245 16.23 6.60 33.15
CA ALA A 245 17.10 6.60 31.98
C ALA A 245 17.01 5.26 31.22
N PHE A 246 17.16 4.12 31.88
CA PHE A 246 17.04 2.80 31.24
C PHE A 246 15.66 2.56 30.64
N THR A 247 14.59 3.02 31.32
CA THR A 247 13.21 2.92 30.81
C THR A 247 13.02 3.78 29.57
N ALA A 248 13.55 5.01 29.56
CA ALA A 248 13.48 5.90 28.41
C ALA A 248 14.31 5.37 27.22
N THR A 249 15.50 4.84 27.46
CA THR A 249 16.31 4.23 26.42
C THR A 249 15.64 2.96 25.87
N PHE A 250 15.07 2.09 26.72
CA PHE A 250 14.30 0.94 26.25
C PHE A 250 13.09 1.36 25.41
N ALA A 251 12.31 2.35 25.86
CA ALA A 251 11.17 2.89 25.11
C ALA A 251 11.60 3.46 23.75
N SER A 252 12.72 4.19 23.71
CA SER A 252 13.26 4.73 22.47
C SER A 252 13.78 3.64 21.55
N LEU A 253 14.45 2.62 22.08
CA LEU A 253 14.91 1.49 21.26
C LEU A 253 13.68 0.78 20.69
N VAL A 254 12.77 0.27 21.51
CA VAL A 254 11.59 -0.46 21.02
C VAL A 254 10.71 0.40 20.11
N GLY A 255 10.53 1.69 20.40
CA GLY A 255 9.70 2.58 19.57
C GLY A 255 10.33 2.98 18.24
N VAL A 256 11.66 3.07 18.16
CA VAL A 256 12.36 3.35 16.89
C VAL A 256 12.62 2.08 16.11
N PHE A 257 12.91 0.98 16.79
CA PHE A 257 13.42 -0.24 16.19
C PHE A 257 12.34 -1.28 15.88
N THR A 258 11.24 -1.27 16.63
CA THR A 258 10.08 -2.15 16.43
C THR A 258 8.89 -1.31 16.00
N ASN A 259 8.17 -1.73 14.95
CA ASN A 259 6.92 -1.11 14.50
C ASN A 259 5.76 -1.56 15.40
N CYS A 260 5.89 -1.22 16.67
CA CYS A 260 4.99 -1.59 17.76
C CYS A 260 3.87 -0.55 17.85
N LYS A 261 2.60 -0.99 18.04
CA LYS A 261 1.50 -0.04 18.20
C LYS A 261 1.72 0.79 19.47
N ARG A 262 1.24 2.05 19.48
CA ARG A 262 1.36 2.93 20.65
C ARG A 262 0.86 2.25 21.94
N SER A 263 -0.24 1.49 21.86
CA SER A 263 -0.80 0.72 22.97
C SER A 263 0.14 -0.39 23.47
N GLU A 264 0.77 -1.13 22.55
CA GLU A 264 1.70 -2.21 22.88
C GLU A 264 2.99 -1.66 23.48
N LEU A 265 3.47 -0.52 22.98
CA LEU A 265 4.62 0.19 23.54
C LEU A 265 4.37 0.64 24.98
N PHE A 266 3.19 1.19 25.30
CA PHE A 266 2.85 1.57 26.67
C PHE A 266 2.84 0.37 27.63
N VAL A 267 2.32 -0.78 27.18
CA VAL A 267 2.33 -2.02 27.97
C VAL A 267 3.76 -2.49 28.21
N ALA A 268 4.61 -2.52 27.17
CA ALA A 268 6.01 -2.91 27.27
C ALA A 268 6.82 -2.00 28.20
N VAL A 269 6.64 -0.68 28.09
CA VAL A 269 7.33 0.30 28.95
C VAL A 269 6.86 0.21 30.40
N SER A 270 5.55 0.04 30.63
CA SER A 270 5.00 -0.12 31.97
C SER A 270 5.51 -1.39 32.66
N THR A 271 5.51 -2.52 31.94
CA THR A 271 6.03 -3.80 32.46
C THR A 271 7.54 -3.73 32.72
N TYR A 272 8.33 -3.16 31.82
CA TYR A 272 9.76 -2.98 32.01
C TYR A 272 10.07 -2.10 33.24
N SER A 273 9.38 -0.97 33.38
CA SER A 273 9.52 -0.06 34.53
C SER A 273 9.18 -0.74 35.85
N ALA A 274 8.07 -1.49 35.90
CA ALA A 274 7.66 -2.22 37.10
C ALA A 274 8.73 -3.24 37.54
N VAL A 275 9.30 -3.99 36.59
CA VAL A 275 10.36 -4.97 36.87
C VAL A 275 11.60 -4.28 37.45
N LEU A 276 12.05 -3.17 36.86
CA LEU A 276 13.21 -2.43 37.38
C LEU A 276 12.99 -1.85 38.77
N VAL A 277 11.80 -1.31 39.06
CA VAL A 277 11.46 -0.78 40.39
C VAL A 277 11.49 -1.88 41.45
N VAL A 278 10.93 -3.06 41.16
CA VAL A 278 10.97 -4.20 42.07
C VAL A 278 12.41 -4.64 42.35
N PHE A 279 13.25 -4.78 41.32
CA PHE A 279 14.65 -5.11 41.51
C PHE A 279 15.41 -4.04 42.31
N ALA A 280 15.11 -2.77 42.09
CA ALA A 280 15.69 -1.66 42.85
C ALA A 280 15.33 -1.70 44.34
N GLU A 281 14.09 -2.09 44.66
CA GLU A 281 13.67 -2.22 46.06
C GLU A 281 14.37 -3.42 46.75
N VAL A 282 14.47 -4.55 46.05
CA VAL A 282 15.16 -5.74 46.56
C VAL A 282 16.64 -5.46 46.82
N THR A 283 17.33 -4.81 45.88
CA THR A 283 18.77 -4.47 46.05
C THR A 283 18.98 -3.42 47.13
N ASN A 284 18.02 -2.51 47.35
CA ASN A 284 18.06 -1.57 48.46
C ASN A 284 17.97 -2.27 49.81
N LYS A 285 17.03 -3.21 49.98
CA LYS A 285 16.88 -4.00 51.20
C LYS A 285 18.15 -4.83 51.49
N ALA A 286 18.69 -5.47 50.46
CA ALA A 286 19.92 -6.27 50.58
C ALA A 286 21.16 -5.44 50.93
N ALA A 287 21.23 -4.16 50.54
CA ALA A 287 22.33 -3.26 50.92
C ALA A 287 22.18 -2.68 52.34
N SER A 288 20.98 -2.76 52.93
CA SER A 288 20.68 -2.25 54.29
C SER A 288 20.78 -3.30 55.41
N MET A 289 20.98 -4.58 55.05
CA MET A 289 21.26 -5.70 55.96
C MET A 289 22.77 -5.91 56.08
#